data_AF-A0A7S1T8Q5-F1
#
_entry.id   AF-A0A7S1T8Q5-F1
#
_cell.length_a   1.000
_cell.length_b   1.000
_cell.length_c   1.000
_cell.angle_alpha   90.00
_cell.angle_beta   90.00
_cell.angle_gamma   90.00
#
_symmetry.space_group_name_H-M   'P 1'
#
loop_
_entity.id
_entity.type
_entity.pdbx_description
1 polymer ?
#
loop_
_entity_poly.entity_id
_entity_poly.type
_entity_poly.pdbx_seq_one_letter_code
_entity_poly.pdbx_strand_id
1 'polypeptide(L)'
;EDSDARIRAASLRTLSRILNSQRLRPGSSPAEARLFRELLPPLMSRWTAFGRKAASQDQRLVDDDTYLLLEVVAEVFGELAYSNSLYKETHFRKYAMKAFVSMATCNGPLIRRNCSFNMPGMSLVLCEKYSTELCTVVDCLSKDADEEVRWILAAGFHETVRILLPNGRPDRLLSAFGSLSQDTSSKVRQNLLNHFADTVTTLTKNGDLSAMRKLVPMLQKLEKIDEFSWRNQQQFAEEVDKSVHIIPPQILLDKTLPILYD
;
A
#
# COMPACT_ATOMS: atom_id res chain seq x y z
N GLU A 1 13.78 -32.54 -7.26
CA GLU A 1 14.49 -31.30 -6.84
C GLU A 1 13.55 -30.26 -6.18
N ASP A 2 12.42 -30.67 -5.59
CA ASP A 2 11.27 -29.82 -5.18
C ASP A 2 11.32 -29.34 -3.69
N SER A 3 12.42 -29.57 -2.96
CA SER A 3 12.48 -29.23 -1.51
C SER A 3 13.07 -27.85 -1.22
N ASP A 4 14.03 -27.38 -2.03
CA ASP A 4 14.83 -26.19 -1.69
C ASP A 4 14.03 -24.89 -1.82
N ALA A 5 13.20 -24.73 -2.86
CA ALA A 5 12.36 -23.55 -3.05
C ALA A 5 11.31 -23.41 -1.94
N ARG A 6 10.63 -24.49 -1.59
CA ARG A 6 9.63 -24.52 -0.49
C ARG A 6 10.27 -24.25 0.87
N ILE A 7 11.45 -24.83 1.14
CA ILE A 7 12.21 -24.55 2.37
C ILE A 7 12.60 -23.07 2.44
N ARG A 8 13.07 -22.49 1.33
CA ARG A 8 13.41 -21.05 1.27
C ARG A 8 12.21 -20.16 1.47
N ALA A 9 11.08 -20.48 0.85
CA ALA A 9 9.83 -19.75 1.05
C ALA A 9 9.37 -19.79 2.51
N ALA A 10 9.36 -20.98 3.12
CA ALA A 10 9.02 -21.15 4.53
C ALA A 10 9.99 -20.40 5.46
N SER A 11 11.29 -20.43 5.15
CA SER A 11 12.33 -19.72 5.89
C SER A 11 12.14 -18.21 5.81
N LEU A 12 11.80 -17.67 4.63
CA LEU A 12 11.52 -16.26 4.42
C LEU A 12 10.31 -15.78 5.24
N ARG A 13 9.20 -16.51 5.19
CA ARG A 13 8.00 -16.20 6.00
C ARG A 13 8.30 -16.26 7.49
N THR A 14 9.08 -17.26 7.91
CA THR A 14 9.49 -17.41 9.31
C THR A 14 10.35 -16.23 9.75
N LEU A 15 11.34 -15.84 8.94
CA LEU A 15 12.17 -14.67 9.20
C LEU A 15 11.33 -13.40 9.32
N SER A 16 10.40 -13.15 8.39
CA SER A 16 9.50 -12.00 8.44
C SER A 16 8.69 -11.95 9.75
N ARG A 17 8.15 -13.08 10.20
CA ARG A 17 7.43 -13.17 11.49
C ARG A 17 8.35 -12.91 12.68
N ILE A 18 9.58 -13.41 12.66
CA ILE A 18 10.58 -13.15 13.70
C ILE A 18 10.89 -11.65 13.76
N LEU A 19 11.13 -11.01 12.62
CA LEU A 19 11.42 -9.57 12.53
C LEU A 19 10.27 -8.73 13.09
N ASN A 20 9.03 -9.04 12.69
CA ASN A 20 7.85 -8.36 13.22
C ASN A 20 7.72 -8.55 14.74
N SER A 21 7.96 -9.77 15.24
CA SER A 21 7.90 -10.08 16.68
C SER A 21 8.97 -9.35 17.48
N GLN A 22 10.19 -9.25 16.95
CA GLN A 22 11.30 -8.53 17.59
C GLN A 22 11.03 -7.03 17.65
N ARG A 23 10.42 -6.45 16.61
CA ARG A 23 10.01 -5.04 16.60
C ARG A 23 9.02 -4.70 17.73
N LEU A 24 8.12 -5.63 18.06
CA LEU A 24 7.10 -5.44 19.10
C LEU A 24 7.62 -5.71 20.52
N ARG A 25 8.86 -6.20 20.67
CA ARG A 25 9.46 -6.49 21.98
C ARG A 25 10.36 -5.32 22.42
N PRO A 26 9.98 -4.54 23.45
CA PRO A 26 10.90 -3.60 24.06
C PRO A 26 12.04 -4.35 24.74
N GLY A 27 13.29 -4.08 24.34
CA GLY A 27 14.49 -4.61 24.99
C GLY A 27 15.22 -5.76 24.30
N SER A 28 15.18 -5.86 22.96
CA SER A 28 16.02 -6.80 22.19
C SER A 28 17.48 -6.74 22.65
N SER A 29 18.10 -7.89 22.89
CA SER A 29 19.48 -7.92 23.39
C SER A 29 20.46 -7.31 22.38
N PRO A 30 21.57 -6.69 22.82
CA PRO A 30 22.58 -6.16 21.92
C PRO A 30 23.15 -7.20 20.94
N ALA A 31 23.18 -8.48 21.34
CA ALA A 31 23.63 -9.59 20.51
C ALA A 31 22.64 -9.90 19.37
N GLU A 32 21.33 -9.95 19.66
CA GLU A 32 20.30 -10.15 18.63
C GLU A 32 20.27 -8.98 17.63
N ALA A 33 20.38 -7.74 18.14
CA ALA A 33 20.42 -6.56 17.29
C ALA A 33 21.65 -6.55 16.36
N ARG A 34 22.81 -7.05 16.84
CA ARG A 34 24.01 -7.21 16.02
C ARG A 34 23.81 -8.29 14.96
N LEU A 35 23.25 -9.45 15.33
CA LEU A 35 22.98 -10.54 14.41
C LEU A 35 22.12 -10.09 13.22
N PHE A 36 20.99 -9.44 13.48
CA PHE A 36 20.11 -8.96 12.39
C PHE A 36 20.75 -7.84 11.55
N ARG A 37 21.56 -6.97 12.16
CA ARG A 37 22.32 -5.95 11.43
C ARG A 37 23.29 -6.57 10.42
N GLU A 38 23.89 -7.70 10.74
CA GLU A 38 24.82 -8.41 9.85
C GLU A 38 24.09 -9.27 8.82
N LEU A 39 22.98 -9.90 9.21
CA LEU A 39 22.24 -10.83 8.34
C LEU A 39 21.32 -10.13 7.32
N LEU A 40 20.66 -9.04 7.69
CA LEU A 40 19.62 -8.43 6.84
C LEU A 40 20.15 -7.77 5.56
N PRO A 41 21.25 -7.01 5.55
CA PRO A 41 21.73 -6.38 4.32
C PRO A 41 22.03 -7.37 3.17
N PRO A 42 22.77 -8.48 3.37
CA PRO A 42 23.02 -9.44 2.30
C PRO A 42 21.75 -10.18 1.88
N LEU A 43 20.84 -10.49 2.82
CA LEU A 43 19.54 -11.07 2.50
C LEU A 43 18.70 -10.13 1.64
N MET A 44 18.62 -8.86 2.03
CA MET A 44 17.89 -7.85 1.27
C MET A 44 18.47 -7.69 -0.14
N SER A 45 19.80 -7.60 -0.25
CA SER A 45 20.48 -7.55 -1.56
C SER A 45 20.11 -8.75 -2.45
N ARG A 46 20.18 -9.97 -1.90
CA ARG A 46 19.80 -11.19 -2.62
C ARG A 46 18.35 -11.16 -3.11
N TRP A 47 17.41 -10.82 -2.23
CA TRP A 47 15.98 -10.88 -2.55
C TRP A 47 15.51 -9.71 -3.42
N THR A 48 16.15 -8.54 -3.33
CA THR A 48 15.92 -7.46 -4.31
C THR A 48 16.40 -7.86 -5.71
N ALA A 49 17.57 -8.49 -5.83
CA ALA A 49 18.08 -8.96 -7.11
C ALA A 49 17.19 -10.05 -7.71
N PHE A 50 16.80 -11.04 -6.89
CA PHE A 50 15.88 -12.10 -7.31
C PHE A 50 14.52 -11.55 -7.71
N GLY A 51 13.86 -10.77 -6.85
CA GLY A 51 12.52 -10.24 -7.10
C GLY A 51 12.46 -9.41 -8.37
N ARG A 52 13.49 -8.58 -8.63
CA ARG A 52 13.60 -7.82 -9.88
C ARG A 52 13.73 -8.73 -11.10
N LYS A 53 14.60 -9.75 -11.06
CA LYS A 53 14.86 -10.66 -12.19
C LYS A 53 13.67 -11.57 -12.48
N ALA A 54 13.03 -12.11 -11.45
CA ALA A 54 11.89 -13.01 -11.61
C ALA A 54 10.66 -12.23 -12.10
N ALA A 55 10.38 -11.05 -11.54
CA ALA A 55 9.25 -10.21 -11.97
C ALA A 55 9.38 -9.60 -13.38
N SER A 56 10.58 -9.61 -13.97
CA SER A 56 10.77 -9.18 -15.37
C SER A 56 10.48 -10.27 -16.40
N GLN A 57 10.24 -11.50 -15.95
CA GLN A 57 9.88 -12.62 -16.82
C GLN A 57 8.36 -12.64 -17.05
N ASP A 58 7.88 -13.45 -17.98
CA ASP A 58 6.45 -13.69 -18.11
C ASP A 58 6.03 -14.73 -17.07
N GLN A 59 5.25 -14.32 -16.06
CA GLN A 59 4.82 -15.21 -14.98
C GLN A 59 3.95 -16.39 -15.43
N ARG A 60 3.46 -16.40 -16.68
CA ARG A 60 2.73 -17.54 -17.25
C ARG A 60 3.67 -18.65 -17.76
N LEU A 61 4.97 -18.35 -17.87
CA LEU A 61 5.98 -19.22 -18.48
C LEU A 61 7.09 -19.63 -17.52
N VAL A 62 7.18 -19.00 -16.34
CA VAL A 62 8.15 -19.39 -15.31
C VAL A 62 7.73 -20.69 -14.63
N ASP A 63 8.70 -21.43 -14.11
CA ASP A 63 8.43 -22.63 -13.32
C ASP A 63 7.75 -22.29 -11.98
N ASP A 64 7.02 -23.27 -11.43
CA ASP A 64 6.25 -23.14 -10.19
C ASP A 64 7.11 -22.70 -8.99
N ASP A 65 8.35 -23.18 -8.90
CA ASP A 65 9.27 -22.84 -7.82
C ASP A 65 9.71 -21.37 -7.88
N THR A 66 10.02 -20.86 -9.08
CA THR A 66 10.32 -19.45 -9.31
C THR A 66 9.12 -18.57 -9.01
N TYR A 67 7.92 -18.97 -9.45
CA TYR A 67 6.69 -18.22 -9.16
C TYR A 67 6.41 -18.18 -7.66
N LEU A 68 6.45 -19.33 -6.98
CA LEU A 68 6.25 -19.46 -5.54
C LEU A 68 7.24 -18.56 -4.76
N LEU A 69 8.52 -18.62 -5.11
CA LEU A 69 9.52 -17.79 -4.45
C LEU A 69 9.30 -16.31 -4.71
N LEU A 70 8.89 -15.91 -5.92
CA LEU A 70 8.58 -14.52 -6.23
C LEU A 70 7.37 -14.02 -5.44
N GLU A 71 6.32 -14.84 -5.35
CA GLU A 71 5.15 -14.53 -4.54
C GLU A 71 5.52 -14.30 -3.08
N VAL A 72 6.29 -15.22 -2.48
CA VAL A 72 6.74 -15.11 -1.08
C VAL A 72 7.65 -13.91 -0.88
N VAL A 73 8.55 -13.63 -1.83
CA VAL A 73 9.42 -12.46 -1.75
C VAL A 73 8.59 -11.19 -1.78
N ALA A 74 7.59 -11.09 -2.65
CA ALA A 74 6.67 -9.96 -2.70
C ALA A 74 5.85 -9.83 -1.42
N GLU A 75 5.40 -10.95 -0.83
CA GLU A 75 4.64 -11.01 0.44
C GLU A 75 5.44 -10.36 1.58
N VAL A 76 6.70 -10.75 1.76
CA VAL A 76 7.52 -10.31 2.90
C VAL A 76 8.35 -9.05 2.63
N PHE A 77 8.28 -8.49 1.41
CA PHE A 77 9.22 -7.48 0.95
C PHE A 77 9.23 -6.21 1.79
N GLY A 78 8.04 -5.72 2.16
CA GLY A 78 7.88 -4.51 2.97
C GLY A 78 8.50 -4.67 4.34
N GLU A 79 8.25 -5.80 5.01
CA GLU A 79 8.84 -6.07 6.33
C GLU A 79 10.36 -6.18 6.25
N LEU A 80 10.92 -6.92 5.28
CA LEU A 80 12.37 -7.01 5.09
C LEU A 80 13.00 -5.64 4.85
N ALA A 81 12.41 -4.83 3.96
CA ALA A 81 12.90 -3.48 3.67
C ALA A 81 12.84 -2.59 4.91
N TYR A 82 11.74 -2.66 5.66
CA TYR A 82 11.55 -1.89 6.89
C TYR A 82 12.55 -2.29 7.97
N SER A 83 12.66 -3.58 8.29
CA SER A 83 13.60 -4.06 9.31
C SER A 83 15.05 -3.71 8.94
N ASN A 84 15.43 -3.82 7.66
CA ASN A 84 16.76 -3.44 7.21
C ASN A 84 17.02 -1.94 7.38
N SER A 85 15.99 -1.10 7.19
CA SER A 85 16.10 0.36 7.35
C SER A 85 16.33 0.81 8.80
N LEU A 86 15.90 0.02 9.79
CA LEU A 86 16.10 0.33 11.22
C LEU A 86 17.58 0.40 11.61
N TYR A 87 18.45 -0.25 10.83
CA TYR A 87 19.90 -0.21 11.04
C TYR A 87 20.60 0.93 10.29
N LYS A 88 19.84 1.93 9.80
CA LYS A 88 20.32 3.09 9.03
C LYS A 88 21.05 2.74 7.74
N GLU A 89 20.88 1.51 7.25
CA GLU A 89 21.41 1.09 5.96
C GLU A 89 20.57 1.73 4.84
N THR A 90 21.21 2.39 3.87
CA THR A 90 20.49 3.12 2.81
C THR A 90 20.89 2.70 1.40
N HIS A 91 22.00 1.98 1.23
CA HIS A 91 22.49 1.58 -0.10
C HIS A 91 21.52 0.63 -0.81
N PHE A 92 20.75 -0.13 -0.06
CA PHE A 92 19.75 -1.06 -0.61
C PHE A 92 18.54 -0.37 -1.24
N ARG A 93 18.20 0.88 -0.83
CA ARG A 93 16.95 1.55 -1.19
C ARG A 93 16.74 1.68 -2.70
N LYS A 94 17.80 1.96 -3.46
CA LYS A 94 17.75 2.03 -4.94
C LYS A 94 17.36 0.70 -5.56
N TYR A 95 17.91 -0.41 -5.05
CA TYR A 95 17.62 -1.74 -5.55
C TYR A 95 16.24 -2.23 -5.10
N ALA A 96 15.85 -1.90 -3.86
CA ALA A 96 14.52 -2.16 -3.34
C ALA A 96 13.45 -1.46 -4.16
N MET A 97 13.62 -0.17 -4.49
CA MET A 97 12.67 0.55 -5.35
C MET A 97 12.52 -0.11 -6.72
N LYS A 98 13.64 -0.48 -7.38
CA LYS A 98 13.60 -1.15 -8.69
C LYS A 98 12.91 -2.51 -8.64
N ALA A 99 13.19 -3.30 -7.61
CA ALA A 99 12.54 -4.59 -7.41
C ALA A 99 11.04 -4.43 -7.15
N PHE A 100 10.67 -3.49 -6.27
CA PHE A 100 9.29 -3.21 -5.93
C PHE A 100 8.47 -2.75 -7.14
N VAL A 101 9.00 -1.82 -7.96
CA VAL A 101 8.35 -1.43 -9.22
C VAL A 101 8.17 -2.64 -10.13
N SER A 102 9.23 -3.45 -10.32
CA SER A 102 9.16 -4.62 -11.20
C SER A 102 8.09 -5.61 -10.76
N MET A 103 7.99 -5.89 -9.45
CA MET A 103 6.96 -6.75 -8.87
C MET A 103 5.56 -6.13 -9.01
N ALA A 104 5.41 -4.84 -8.71
CA ALA A 104 4.14 -4.12 -8.79
C ALA A 104 3.60 -4.00 -10.22
N THR A 105 4.43 -4.14 -11.25
CA THR A 105 4.02 -4.04 -12.66
C THR A 105 4.13 -5.36 -13.43
N CYS A 106 4.44 -6.48 -12.77
CA CYS A 106 4.52 -7.78 -13.45
C CYS A 106 3.13 -8.32 -13.81
N ASN A 107 3.07 -9.36 -14.63
CA ASN A 107 1.81 -9.99 -15.02
C ASN A 107 1.27 -11.02 -14.01
N GLY A 108 1.93 -11.20 -12.86
CA GLY A 108 1.47 -12.06 -11.76
C GLY A 108 0.52 -11.33 -10.78
N PRO A 109 -0.80 -11.61 -10.78
CA PRO A 109 -1.76 -10.91 -9.92
C PRO A 109 -1.46 -11.05 -8.42
N LEU A 110 -1.10 -12.25 -7.95
CA LEU A 110 -0.76 -12.50 -6.54
C LEU A 110 0.43 -11.64 -6.07
N ILE A 111 1.41 -11.43 -6.95
CA ILE A 111 2.60 -10.62 -6.67
C ILE A 111 2.18 -9.14 -6.54
N ARG A 112 1.31 -8.66 -7.43
CA ARG A 112 0.79 -7.28 -7.36
C ARG A 112 -0.10 -7.06 -6.14
N ARG A 113 -0.89 -8.05 -5.71
CA ARG A 113 -1.66 -7.99 -4.45
C ARG A 113 -0.74 -7.80 -3.25
N ASN A 114 0.33 -8.58 -3.18
CA ASN A 114 1.36 -8.44 -2.15
C ASN A 114 2.06 -7.07 -2.21
N CYS A 115 2.27 -6.50 -3.40
CA CYS A 115 2.79 -5.13 -3.53
C CYS A 115 1.80 -4.08 -3.01
N SER A 116 0.50 -4.20 -3.30
CA SER A 116 -0.53 -3.32 -2.74
C SER A 116 -0.54 -3.36 -1.22
N PHE A 117 -0.47 -4.56 -0.64
CA PHE A 117 -0.43 -4.75 0.82
C PHE A 117 0.80 -4.08 1.43
N ASN A 118 1.97 -4.24 0.79
CA ASN A 118 3.23 -3.68 1.27
C ASN A 118 3.41 -2.18 0.96
N MET A 119 2.50 -1.54 0.23
CA MET A 119 2.64 -0.16 -0.24
C MET A 119 2.89 0.86 0.90
N PRO A 120 2.19 0.81 2.06
CA PRO A 120 2.48 1.72 3.17
C PRO A 120 3.88 1.49 3.76
N GLY A 121 4.27 0.23 3.97
CA GLY A 121 5.59 -0.13 4.51
C GLY A 121 6.73 0.29 3.59
N MET A 122 6.58 0.05 2.29
CA MET A 122 7.54 0.53 1.28
C MET A 122 7.59 2.06 1.22
N SER A 123 6.45 2.73 1.41
CA SER A 123 6.41 4.19 1.50
C SER A 123 7.22 4.70 2.68
N LEU A 124 7.05 4.13 3.88
CA LEU A 124 7.83 4.50 5.06
C LEU A 124 9.34 4.40 4.83
N VAL A 125 9.78 3.38 4.10
CA VAL A 125 11.20 3.08 3.91
C VAL A 125 11.84 3.95 2.82
N LEU A 126 11.08 4.25 1.76
CA LEU A 126 11.63 4.80 0.52
C LEU A 126 11.20 6.25 0.24
N CYS A 127 10.24 6.83 0.99
CA CYS A 127 9.64 8.14 0.69
C CYS A 127 10.65 9.28 0.61
N GLU A 128 11.72 9.26 1.40
CA GLU A 128 12.72 10.34 1.44
C GLU A 128 13.34 10.62 0.06
N LYS A 129 13.54 9.58 -0.75
CA LYS A 129 14.22 9.67 -2.04
C LYS A 129 13.34 9.32 -3.23
N TYR A 130 12.34 8.47 -3.04
CA TYR A 130 11.57 7.85 -4.13
C TYR A 130 10.07 8.13 -4.03
N SER A 131 9.66 9.19 -3.32
CA SER A 131 8.25 9.58 -3.15
C SER A 131 7.49 9.70 -4.47
N THR A 132 8.12 10.27 -5.50
CA THR A 132 7.53 10.46 -6.84
C THR A 132 7.25 9.12 -7.52
N GLU A 133 8.22 8.22 -7.51
CA GLU A 133 8.09 6.89 -8.10
C GLU A 133 7.06 6.06 -7.34
N LEU A 134 7.03 6.15 -6.01
CA LEU A 134 6.02 5.49 -5.18
C LEU A 134 4.62 6.00 -5.48
N CYS A 135 4.43 7.32 -5.66
CA CYS A 135 3.15 7.87 -6.11
C CYS A 135 2.72 7.32 -7.48
N THR A 136 3.67 7.02 -8.35
CA THR A 136 3.39 6.41 -9.66
C THR A 136 2.97 4.94 -9.51
N VAL A 137 3.60 4.20 -8.59
CA VAL A 137 3.18 2.82 -8.26
C VAL A 137 1.76 2.80 -7.68
N VAL A 138 1.45 3.71 -6.75
CA VAL A 138 0.10 3.85 -6.18
C VAL A 138 -0.94 4.13 -7.28
N ASP A 139 -0.65 5.09 -8.16
CA ASP A 139 -1.55 5.43 -9.28
C ASP A 139 -1.76 4.24 -10.22
N CYS A 140 -0.71 3.46 -10.50
CA CYS A 140 -0.80 2.24 -11.30
C CYS A 140 -1.67 1.17 -10.63
N LEU A 141 -1.37 0.82 -9.37
CA LEU A 141 -2.11 -0.20 -8.62
C LEU A 141 -3.58 0.19 -8.37
N SER A 142 -3.89 1.50 -8.29
CA SER A 142 -5.28 1.98 -8.15
C SER A 142 -6.15 1.75 -9.38
N LYS A 143 -5.52 1.43 -10.53
CA LYS A 143 -6.16 1.17 -11.82
C LYS A 143 -5.87 -0.26 -12.31
N ASP A 144 -5.41 -1.14 -11.40
CA ASP A 144 -5.08 -2.51 -11.74
C ASP A 144 -6.30 -3.25 -12.31
N ALA A 145 -6.08 -4.17 -13.25
CA ALA A 145 -7.16 -4.99 -13.79
C ALA A 145 -7.76 -5.95 -12.75
N ASP A 146 -6.96 -6.37 -11.77
CA ASP A 146 -7.40 -7.25 -10.68
C ASP A 146 -8.07 -6.44 -9.56
N GLU A 147 -9.36 -6.71 -9.31
CA GLU A 147 -10.14 -6.08 -8.24
C GLU A 147 -9.46 -6.21 -6.88
N GLU A 148 -8.84 -7.35 -6.58
CA GLU A 148 -8.26 -7.61 -5.27
C GLU A 148 -7.01 -6.75 -5.02
N VAL A 149 -6.25 -6.44 -6.08
CA VAL A 149 -5.12 -5.51 -6.01
C VAL A 149 -5.60 -4.11 -5.61
N ARG A 150 -6.69 -3.65 -6.22
CA ARG A 150 -7.31 -2.34 -5.92
C ARG A 150 -7.93 -2.33 -4.53
N TRP A 151 -8.59 -3.41 -4.14
CA TRP A 151 -9.23 -3.59 -2.83
C TRP A 151 -8.21 -3.54 -1.68
N ILE A 152 -7.08 -4.23 -1.82
CA ILE A 152 -5.99 -4.21 -0.84
C ILE A 152 -5.35 -2.81 -0.78
N LEU A 153 -5.11 -2.19 -1.93
CA LEU A 153 -4.53 -0.84 -1.97
C LEU A 153 -5.44 0.17 -1.26
N ALA A 154 -6.76 0.10 -1.50
CA ALA A 154 -7.74 0.98 -0.86
C ALA A 154 -7.68 0.89 0.67
N ALA A 155 -7.53 -0.32 1.23
CA ALA A 155 -7.42 -0.50 2.68
C ALA A 155 -6.21 0.23 3.30
N GLY A 156 -5.06 0.23 2.60
CA GLY A 156 -3.82 0.89 3.04
C GLY A 156 -3.63 2.30 2.49
N PHE A 157 -4.63 2.87 1.81
CA PHE A 157 -4.45 4.10 1.03
C PHE A 157 -4.21 5.31 1.92
N HIS A 158 -4.98 5.47 3.00
CA HIS A 158 -4.86 6.59 3.94
C HIS A 158 -3.42 6.73 4.47
N GLU A 159 -2.79 5.62 4.89
CA GLU A 159 -1.40 5.65 5.36
C GLU A 159 -0.41 5.96 4.26
N THR A 160 -0.60 5.36 3.09
CA THR A 160 0.24 5.62 1.93
C THR A 160 0.23 7.12 1.56
N VAL A 161 -0.95 7.75 1.55
CA VAL A 161 -1.09 9.18 1.30
C VAL A 161 -0.42 10.00 2.40
N ARG A 162 -0.64 9.67 3.68
CA ARG A 162 -0.01 10.37 4.82
C ARG A 162 1.51 10.39 4.72
N ILE A 163 2.10 9.29 4.28
CA ILE A 163 3.56 9.16 4.16
C ILE A 163 4.08 9.87 2.90
N LEU A 164 3.41 9.71 1.76
CA LEU A 164 3.93 10.18 0.47
C LEU A 164 3.63 11.65 0.19
N LEU A 165 2.48 12.17 0.64
CA LEU A 165 2.03 13.51 0.29
C LEU A 165 3.02 14.63 0.64
N PRO A 166 3.74 14.62 1.78
CA PRO A 166 4.68 15.69 2.12
C PRO A 166 5.77 15.94 1.07
N ASN A 167 6.25 14.88 0.41
CA ASN A 167 7.39 14.92 -0.51
C ASN A 167 7.07 14.41 -1.92
N GLY A 168 5.83 14.01 -2.17
CA GLY A 168 5.41 13.26 -3.35
C GLY A 168 4.73 14.12 -4.42
N ARG A 169 3.86 13.47 -5.20
CA ARG A 169 3.07 14.11 -6.26
C ARG A 169 1.59 14.10 -5.88
N PRO A 170 1.04 15.19 -5.32
CA PRO A 170 -0.36 15.26 -4.90
C PRO A 170 -1.34 14.87 -6.01
N ASP A 171 -1.08 15.29 -7.26
CA ASP A 171 -1.97 14.98 -8.39
C ASP A 171 -2.11 13.47 -8.67
N ARG A 172 -1.04 12.69 -8.45
CA ARG A 172 -1.10 11.22 -8.62
C ARG A 172 -1.89 10.56 -7.50
N LEU A 173 -1.73 11.04 -6.27
CA LEU A 173 -2.50 10.56 -5.13
C LEU A 173 -3.99 10.93 -5.27
N LEU A 174 -4.30 12.14 -5.75
CA LEU A 174 -5.67 12.55 -6.07
C LEU A 174 -6.25 11.72 -7.22
N SER A 175 -5.47 11.41 -8.26
CA SER A 175 -5.92 10.51 -9.33
C SER A 175 -6.22 9.10 -8.81
N ALA A 176 -5.38 8.57 -7.92
CA ALA A 176 -5.59 7.27 -7.32
C ALA A 176 -6.83 7.27 -6.43
N PHE A 177 -7.00 8.30 -5.59
CA PHE A 177 -8.20 8.47 -4.77
C PHE A 177 -9.47 8.50 -5.63
N GLY A 178 -9.50 9.31 -6.70
CA GLY A 178 -10.65 9.38 -7.60
C GLY A 178 -10.94 8.06 -8.32
N SER A 179 -9.90 7.28 -8.66
CA SER A 179 -10.07 5.96 -9.30
C SER A 179 -10.67 4.95 -8.33
N LEU A 180 -10.19 4.91 -7.08
CA LEU A 180 -10.69 4.01 -6.04
C LEU A 180 -12.08 4.42 -5.52
N SER A 181 -12.37 5.72 -5.46
CA SER A 181 -13.66 6.23 -4.97
C SER A 181 -14.79 6.01 -5.98
N GLN A 182 -14.46 5.95 -7.27
CA GLN A 182 -15.37 5.65 -8.38
C GLN A 182 -15.15 4.23 -8.93
N ASP A 183 -14.55 3.34 -8.14
CA ASP A 183 -14.29 1.96 -8.57
C ASP A 183 -15.62 1.26 -8.89
N THR A 184 -15.62 0.37 -9.87
CA THR A 184 -16.80 -0.46 -10.18
C THR A 184 -17.17 -1.38 -9.02
N SER A 185 -16.19 -1.85 -8.23
CA SER A 185 -16.42 -2.72 -7.08
C SER A 185 -16.81 -1.93 -5.83
N SER A 186 -17.97 -2.25 -5.27
CA SER A 186 -18.47 -1.70 -3.99
C SER A 186 -17.47 -1.93 -2.84
N LYS A 187 -16.78 -3.08 -2.83
CA LYS A 187 -15.80 -3.46 -1.81
C LYS A 187 -14.57 -2.56 -1.84
N VAL A 188 -14.10 -2.20 -3.04
CA VAL A 188 -12.96 -1.29 -3.20
C VAL A 188 -13.33 0.10 -2.67
N ARG A 189 -14.50 0.61 -3.11
CA ARG A 189 -15.04 1.89 -2.62
C ARG A 189 -15.17 1.87 -1.10
N GLN A 190 -15.75 0.82 -0.53
CA GLN A 190 -15.91 0.66 0.91
C GLN A 190 -14.58 0.73 1.67
N ASN A 191 -13.58 -0.03 1.25
CA ASN A 191 -12.28 -0.05 1.94
C ASN A 191 -11.61 1.33 1.95
N LEU A 192 -11.75 2.09 0.86
CA LEU A 192 -11.27 3.47 0.82
C LEU A 192 -12.02 4.36 1.82
N LEU A 193 -13.35 4.22 1.89
CA LEU A 193 -14.21 5.05 2.72
C LEU A 193 -14.09 4.74 4.22
N ASN A 194 -13.62 3.57 4.62
CA ASN A 194 -13.36 3.20 6.03
C ASN A 194 -12.36 4.13 6.73
N HIS A 195 -11.54 4.85 5.96
CA HIS A 195 -10.56 5.83 6.43
C HIS A 195 -10.72 7.17 5.68
N PHE A 196 -11.96 7.50 5.34
CA PHE A 196 -12.29 8.68 4.54
C PHE A 196 -11.82 9.97 5.22
N ALA A 197 -12.06 10.11 6.53
CA ALA A 197 -11.68 11.31 7.26
C ALA A 197 -10.18 11.55 7.20
N ASP A 198 -9.39 10.53 7.52
CA ASP A 198 -7.92 10.61 7.51
C ASP A 198 -7.39 10.94 6.11
N THR A 199 -7.95 10.31 5.08
CA THR A 199 -7.54 10.50 3.69
C THR A 199 -7.82 11.92 3.22
N VAL A 200 -9.05 12.42 3.41
CA VAL A 200 -9.46 13.77 2.98
C VAL A 200 -8.72 14.84 3.78
N THR A 201 -8.57 14.65 5.10
CA THR A 201 -7.79 15.55 5.96
C THR A 201 -6.36 15.69 5.44
N THR A 202 -5.73 14.56 5.11
CA THR A 202 -4.37 14.53 4.64
C THR A 202 -4.25 15.20 3.26
N LEU A 203 -5.10 14.83 2.30
CA LEU A 203 -5.07 15.37 0.92
C LEU A 203 -5.32 16.86 0.86
N THR A 204 -6.03 17.42 1.83
CA THR A 204 -6.44 18.82 1.85
C THR A 204 -5.55 19.69 2.72
N LYS A 205 -4.51 19.13 3.37
CA LYS A 205 -3.54 19.84 4.24
C LYS A 205 -4.19 21.01 5.00
N ASN A 206 -5.06 20.71 5.97
CA ASN A 206 -5.71 21.71 6.82
C ASN A 206 -6.39 22.86 6.05
N GLY A 207 -7.10 22.56 4.95
CA GLY A 207 -7.96 23.54 4.27
C GLY A 207 -7.39 24.19 3.01
N ASP A 208 -6.46 23.54 2.30
CA ASP A 208 -6.09 23.93 0.93
C ASP A 208 -7.31 23.80 0.01
N LEU A 209 -7.94 24.95 -0.24
CA LEU A 209 -9.12 25.11 -1.09
C LEU A 209 -8.89 24.64 -2.54
N SER A 210 -7.64 24.55 -3.01
CA SER A 210 -7.33 24.02 -4.35
C SER A 210 -7.44 22.50 -4.40
N ALA A 211 -6.94 21.81 -3.38
CA ALA A 211 -7.07 20.36 -3.22
C ALA A 211 -8.53 19.97 -2.97
N MET A 212 -9.23 20.72 -2.13
CA MET A 212 -10.67 20.55 -1.93
C MET A 212 -11.43 20.67 -3.25
N ARG A 213 -11.18 21.70 -4.06
CA ARG A 213 -11.81 21.87 -5.39
C ARG A 213 -11.59 20.68 -6.34
N LYS A 214 -10.49 19.95 -6.21
CA LYS A 214 -10.23 18.72 -6.99
C LYS A 214 -10.95 17.50 -6.41
N LEU A 215 -11.15 17.47 -5.09
CA LEU A 215 -11.88 16.41 -4.40
C LEU A 215 -13.39 16.54 -4.56
N VAL A 216 -13.95 17.76 -4.57
CA VAL A 216 -15.40 17.98 -4.67
C VAL A 216 -16.04 17.18 -5.82
N PRO A 217 -15.52 17.21 -7.06
CA PRO A 217 -16.11 16.44 -8.16
C PRO A 217 -15.99 14.93 -7.98
N MET A 218 -14.98 14.46 -7.23
CA MET A 218 -14.81 13.04 -6.91
C MET A 218 -15.82 12.59 -5.85
N LEU A 219 -16.07 13.43 -4.86
CA LEU A 219 -17.10 13.23 -3.83
C LEU A 219 -18.51 13.30 -4.42
N GLN A 220 -18.75 14.20 -5.38
CA GLN A 220 -20.02 14.34 -6.08
C GLN A 220 -20.40 13.10 -6.90
N LYS A 221 -19.42 12.29 -7.29
CA LYS A 221 -19.57 11.06 -8.07
C LYS A 221 -19.51 9.80 -7.22
N LEU A 222 -19.49 9.93 -5.89
CA LEU A 222 -19.73 8.78 -5.02
C LEU A 222 -21.15 8.31 -5.29
N GLU A 223 -21.29 7.31 -6.16
CA GLU A 223 -22.56 6.64 -6.40
C GLU A 223 -23.02 5.93 -5.13
N LYS A 224 -24.33 5.70 -5.04
CA LYS A 224 -24.88 4.83 -4.01
C LYS A 224 -24.05 3.56 -3.94
N ILE A 225 -23.71 3.18 -2.72
CA ILE A 225 -23.14 1.87 -2.51
C ILE A 225 -24.33 0.99 -2.13
N ASP A 226 -25.05 0.56 -3.16
CA ASP A 226 -26.30 -0.22 -3.08
C ASP A 226 -26.17 -1.52 -2.25
N GLU A 227 -24.94 -1.89 -1.86
CA GLU A 227 -24.60 -3.07 -1.06
C GLU A 227 -24.07 -2.76 0.35
N PHE A 228 -24.16 -1.51 0.83
CA PHE A 228 -23.75 -1.24 2.20
C PHE A 228 -24.69 -1.94 3.18
N SER A 229 -24.13 -2.87 3.96
CA SER A 229 -24.79 -3.28 5.20
C SER A 229 -24.94 -2.04 6.09
N TRP A 230 -25.97 -2.01 6.94
CA TRP A 230 -26.19 -0.91 7.89
C TRP A 230 -24.93 -0.58 8.73
N ARG A 231 -24.06 -1.57 8.99
CA ARG A 231 -22.77 -1.38 9.67
C ARG A 231 -21.81 -0.52 8.86
N ASN A 232 -21.77 -0.72 7.55
CA ASN A 232 -20.92 0.05 6.65
C ASN A 232 -21.45 1.48 6.53
N GLN A 233 -22.78 1.68 6.48
CA GLN A 233 -23.41 3.01 6.48
C GLN A 233 -23.08 3.76 7.76
N GLN A 234 -23.21 3.09 8.91
CA GLN A 234 -22.82 3.67 10.19
C GLN A 234 -21.33 4.06 10.22
N GLN A 235 -20.44 3.15 9.80
CA GLN A 235 -19.01 3.44 9.77
C GLN A 235 -18.69 4.65 8.85
N PHE A 236 -19.32 4.72 7.68
CA PHE A 236 -19.12 5.87 6.81
C PHE A 236 -19.68 7.16 7.43
N ALA A 237 -20.84 7.11 8.10
CA ALA A 237 -21.37 8.27 8.82
C ALA A 237 -20.40 8.77 9.90
N GLU A 238 -19.75 7.87 10.63
CA GLU A 238 -18.72 8.20 11.62
C GLU A 238 -17.50 8.88 10.97
N GLU A 239 -17.08 8.43 9.79
CA GLU A 239 -15.98 9.08 9.04
C GLU A 239 -16.38 10.45 8.46
N VAL A 240 -17.64 10.60 8.06
CA VAL A 240 -18.17 11.89 7.61
C VAL A 240 -18.22 12.87 8.77
N ASP A 241 -18.71 12.44 9.94
CA ASP A 241 -18.74 13.24 11.16
C ASP A 241 -17.34 13.75 11.55
N LYS A 242 -16.33 12.88 11.48
CA LYS A 242 -14.92 13.25 11.72
C LYS A 242 -14.39 14.29 10.73
N SER A 243 -14.94 14.38 9.52
CA SER A 243 -14.44 15.25 8.45
C SER A 243 -15.28 16.52 8.20
N VAL A 244 -16.34 16.76 8.98
CA VAL A 244 -17.27 17.89 8.77
C VAL A 244 -16.60 19.26 8.85
N HIS A 245 -15.53 19.38 9.63
CA HIS A 245 -14.78 20.63 9.81
C HIS A 245 -13.88 20.97 8.61
N ILE A 246 -13.70 20.03 7.68
CA ILE A 246 -12.79 20.12 6.53
C ILE A 246 -13.59 20.26 5.23
N ILE A 247 -14.71 19.54 5.15
CA ILE A 247 -15.54 19.51 3.95
C ILE A 247 -16.58 20.64 4.04
N PRO A 248 -16.70 21.51 3.01
CA PRO A 248 -17.72 22.55 2.98
C PRO A 248 -19.14 22.00 3.26
N PRO A 249 -19.94 22.63 4.14
CA PRO A 249 -21.25 22.14 4.54
C PRO A 249 -22.18 21.80 3.37
N GLN A 250 -22.15 22.59 2.30
CA GLN A 250 -22.98 22.34 1.12
C GLN A 250 -22.66 21.00 0.44
N ILE A 251 -21.39 20.58 0.42
CA ILE A 251 -20.97 19.31 -0.18
C ILE A 251 -21.43 18.15 0.70
N LEU A 252 -21.33 18.32 2.02
CA LEU A 252 -21.83 17.32 2.97
C LEU A 252 -23.32 17.10 2.76
N LEU A 253 -24.11 18.17 2.77
CA LEU A 253 -25.56 18.13 2.61
C LEU A 253 -26.00 17.54 1.26
N ASP A 254 -25.40 17.99 0.15
CA ASP A 254 -25.90 17.66 -1.19
C ASP A 254 -25.43 16.29 -1.70
N LYS A 255 -24.36 15.73 -1.14
CA LYS A 255 -23.62 14.60 -1.75
C LYS A 255 -23.16 13.54 -0.78
N THR A 256 -22.75 13.92 0.43
CA THR A 256 -22.27 12.94 1.42
C THR A 256 -23.41 12.34 2.23
N LEU A 257 -24.36 13.16 2.70
CA LEU A 257 -25.52 12.69 3.45
C LEU A 257 -26.47 11.80 2.62
N PRO A 258 -26.74 12.05 1.32
CA PRO A 258 -27.59 11.16 0.52
C PRO A 258 -27.06 9.72 0.40
N ILE A 259 -25.75 9.49 0.59
CA ILE A 259 -25.17 8.12 0.65
C ILE A 259 -25.65 7.38 1.91
N LEU A 260 -26.05 8.09 2.97
CA LEU A 260 -26.42 7.55 4.28
C LEU A 260 -27.92 7.32 4.48
N TYR A 261 -28.78 8.06 3.77
CA TYR A 261 -30.20 8.19 4.11
C TYR A 261 -31.21 7.72 3.05
N ASP A 262 -30.77 7.26 1.86
CA ASP A 262 -31.64 6.74 0.79
C ASP A 262 -31.31 5.29 0.39
#